data_AF-A0AAW7XES3-F1
#
_entry.id   AF-A0AAW7XES3-F1
#
_cell.length_a   1.000
_cell.length_b   1.000
_cell.length_c   1.000
_cell.angle_alpha   90.00
_cell.angle_beta   90.00
_cell.angle_gamma   90.00
#
_symmetry.space_group_name_H-M   'P 1'
#
loop_
_entity.id
_entity.type
_entity.pdbx_description
1 polymer ?
#
loop_
_entity_poly.entity_id
_entity_poly.type
_entity_poly.pdbx_seq_one_letter_code
_entity_poly.pdbx_strand_id
1 'polypeptide(L)'
;TIVLFHGKNFNGAYWKTTIKSLTEAGYRVIAPDQIGFGKSSKPMNFQYSFQELAKNTKTILDKLNVSKTAILGHSMGGMLAT
;
A
#
# COMPACT_ATOMS: atom_id res chain seq x y z
N THR A 1 -9.23 5.64 -8.14
CA THR A 1 -8.18 5.49 -7.11
C THR A 1 -7.36 4.26 -7.40
N ILE A 2 -6.06 4.31 -7.15
CA ILE A 2 -5.14 3.17 -7.27
C ILE A 2 -4.33 3.06 -5.98
N VAL A 3 -4.28 1.85 -5.41
CA VAL A 3 -3.47 1.53 -4.23
C VAL A 3 -2.18 0.85 -4.68
N LEU A 4 -1.04 1.34 -4.21
CA LEU A 4 0.28 0.80 -4.55
C LEU A 4 0.87 0.05 -3.36
N PHE A 5 1.15 -1.24 -3.53
CA PHE A 5 1.84 -2.07 -2.54
C PHE A 5 3.31 -2.27 -2.91
N HIS A 6 4.20 -1.75 -2.07
CA HIS A 6 5.64 -1.87 -2.24
C HIS A 6 6.14 -3.31 -1.99
N GLY A 7 7.31 -3.64 -2.53
CA GLY A 7 8.01 -4.89 -2.24
C GLY A 7 8.72 -4.87 -0.89
N LYS A 8 9.20 -6.03 -0.44
CA LYS A 8 9.80 -6.23 0.91
C LYS A 8 10.97 -5.28 1.23
N ASN A 9 11.78 -4.93 0.24
CA ASN A 9 12.96 -4.07 0.43
C ASN A 9 12.71 -2.61 0.03
N PHE A 10 11.44 -2.25 -0.22
CA PHE A 10 11.04 -0.93 -0.66
C PHE A 10 10.03 -0.29 0.33
N ASN A 11 9.62 0.93 0.04
CA ASN A 11 8.61 1.69 0.78
C ASN A 11 7.85 2.60 -0.22
N GLY A 12 6.94 3.44 0.25
CA GLY A 12 6.11 4.33 -0.58
C GLY A 12 6.91 5.28 -1.48
N ALA A 13 8.12 5.68 -1.08
CA ALA A 13 8.97 6.57 -1.90
C ALA A 13 9.49 5.89 -3.17
N TYR A 14 9.56 4.55 -3.19
CA TYR A 14 9.88 3.76 -4.39
C TYR A 14 8.95 4.10 -5.56
N TRP A 15 7.71 4.47 -5.26
CA TRP A 15 6.69 4.76 -6.25
C TRP A 15 6.73 6.19 -6.81
N LYS A 16 7.75 7.01 -6.52
CA LYS A 16 7.76 8.44 -6.90
C LYS A 16 7.39 8.69 -8.37
N THR A 17 8.01 7.97 -9.30
CA THR A 17 7.76 8.12 -10.74
C THR A 17 6.39 7.58 -11.15
N THR A 18 5.99 6.42 -10.63
CA THR A 18 4.66 5.83 -10.86
C THR A 18 3.53 6.70 -10.33
N ILE A 19 3.68 7.26 -9.11
CA ILE A 19 2.73 8.20 -8.52
C ILE A 19 2.58 9.39 -9.47
N LYS A 20 3.69 10.00 -9.91
CA LYS A 20 3.65 11.13 -10.84
C LYS A 20 2.83 10.79 -12.10
N SER A 21 3.18 9.70 -12.80
CA SER A 21 2.48 9.31 -14.03
C SER A 21 1.01 8.99 -13.82
N LEU A 22 0.64 8.31 -12.73
CA LEU A 22 -0.75 7.99 -12.42
C LEU A 22 -1.55 9.25 -12.06
N THR A 23 -0.96 10.19 -11.30
CA THR A 23 -1.61 11.45 -10.97
C THR A 23 -1.80 12.34 -12.20
N GLU A 24 -0.83 12.39 -13.12
CA GLU A 24 -0.94 13.11 -14.40
C GLU A 24 -2.05 12.51 -15.28
N ALA A 25 -2.27 11.20 -15.20
CA ALA A 25 -3.39 10.52 -15.84
C ALA A 25 -4.74 10.67 -15.10
N GLY A 26 -4.82 11.49 -14.05
CA GLY A 26 -6.06 11.80 -13.33
C GLY A 26 -6.45 10.82 -12.22
N TYR A 27 -5.57 9.87 -11.87
CA TYR A 27 -5.85 8.93 -10.78
C TYR A 27 -5.45 9.50 -9.41
N ARG A 28 -6.35 9.39 -8.42
CA ARG A 28 -5.98 9.46 -7.01
C ARG A 28 -5.11 8.25 -6.64
N VAL A 29 -3.93 8.47 -6.08
CA VAL A 29 -2.99 7.39 -5.69
C VAL A 29 -2.85 7.31 -4.17
N ILE A 30 -2.88 6.10 -3.63
CA ILE A 30 -2.64 5.80 -2.21
C ILE A 30 -1.50 4.78 -2.13
N ALA A 31 -0.40 5.12 -1.46
CA ALA A 31 0.79 4.27 -1.36
C ALA A 31 1.23 4.13 0.10
N PRO A 32 0.54 3.27 0.89
CA PRO A 32 0.87 3.10 2.31
C PRO A 32 2.17 2.30 2.46
N ASP A 33 2.98 2.70 3.43
CA ASP A 33 4.00 1.82 3.99
C ASP A 33 3.29 0.77 4.85
N GLN A 34 3.51 -0.51 4.57
CA GLN A 34 2.95 -1.58 5.40
C GLN A 34 3.57 -1.53 6.81
N ILE A 35 2.83 -2.00 7.84
CA ILE A 35 3.38 -2.16 9.19
C ILE A 35 4.68 -2.98 9.11
N GLY A 36 5.73 -2.54 9.80
CA GLY A 36 7.08 -3.08 9.70
C GLY A 36 7.98 -2.37 8.68
N PHE A 37 7.44 -1.61 7.73
CA PHE A 37 8.19 -1.04 6.60
C PHE A 37 8.18 0.49 6.58
N GLY A 38 9.17 1.08 5.91
CA GLY A 38 9.27 2.53 5.68
C GLY A 38 9.03 3.36 6.93
N LYS A 39 8.14 4.36 6.82
CA LYS A 39 7.74 5.28 7.89
C LYS A 39 6.64 4.74 8.81
N SER A 40 6.03 3.61 8.46
CA SER A 40 5.06 2.95 9.33
C SER A 40 5.73 2.29 10.54
N SER A 41 4.94 2.16 11.61
CA SER A 41 5.39 1.60 12.89
C SER A 41 6.01 0.21 12.75
N LYS A 42 6.92 -0.12 13.67
CA LYS A 42 7.63 -1.41 13.72
C LYS A 42 7.41 -2.05 15.10
N PRO A 43 6.16 -2.47 15.39
CA PRO A 43 5.82 -3.03 16.70
C PRO A 43 6.56 -4.34 16.95
N MET A 44 7.01 -4.53 18.20
CA MET A 44 7.64 -5.77 18.66
C MET A 44 6.63 -6.92 18.75
N ASN A 45 5.38 -6.62 19.12
CA ASN A 45 4.33 -7.61 19.38
C ASN A 45 3.27 -7.55 18.28
N PHE A 46 3.65 -7.90 17.04
CA PHE A 46 2.73 -7.95 15.91
C PHE A 46 2.90 -9.24 15.13
N GLN A 47 1.81 -10.00 14.97
CA GLN A 47 1.81 -11.21 14.18
C GLN A 47 1.59 -10.86 12.71
N TYR A 48 2.69 -10.82 11.96
CA TYR A 48 2.66 -10.49 10.54
C TYR A 48 1.99 -11.60 9.72
N SER A 49 0.95 -11.23 8.96
CA SER A 49 0.32 -12.04 7.93
C SER A 49 -0.16 -11.14 6.79
N PHE A 50 -0.29 -11.67 5.57
CA PHE A 50 -0.85 -10.88 4.47
C PHE A 50 -2.28 -10.42 4.77
N GLN A 51 -3.07 -11.24 5.46
CA GLN A 51 -4.42 -10.92 5.88
C GLN A 51 -4.44 -9.70 6.81
N GLU A 52 -3.54 -9.61 7.80
CA GLU A 52 -3.49 -8.44 8.68
C GLU A 52 -2.96 -7.18 8.00
N LEU A 53 -1.97 -7.31 7.13
CA LEU A 53 -1.49 -6.19 6.31
C LEU A 53 -2.61 -5.67 5.37
N ALA A 54 -3.41 -6.57 4.80
CA ALA A 54 -4.55 -6.22 3.95
C ALA A 54 -5.65 -5.53 4.77
N LYS A 55 -5.97 -6.01 5.98
CA LYS A 55 -6.93 -5.36 6.89
C LYS A 55 -6.50 -3.96 7.30
N ASN A 56 -5.21 -3.75 7.58
CA ASN A 56 -4.67 -2.42 7.86
C ASN A 56 -4.87 -1.48 6.67
N THR A 57 -4.57 -1.94 5.45
CA THR A 57 -4.84 -1.18 4.23
C THR A 57 -6.33 -0.90 4.06
N LYS A 58 -7.20 -1.90 4.26
CA LYS A 58 -8.66 -1.73 4.17
C LYS A 58 -9.14 -0.62 5.12
N THR A 59 -8.63 -0.59 6.35
CA THR A 59 -8.97 0.45 7.33
C THR A 59 -8.58 1.86 6.85
N ILE A 60 -7.45 1.98 6.14
CA ILE A 60 -7.07 3.25 5.49
C ILE A 60 -8.09 3.62 4.41
N LEU A 61 -8.49 2.67 3.56
CA LEU A 61 -9.46 2.91 2.48
C LEU A 61 -10.84 3.31 3.02
N ASP A 62 -11.31 2.63 4.08
CA ASP A 62 -12.58 2.94 4.74
C ASP A 62 -12.56 4.38 5.28
N LYS A 63 -11.48 4.79 5.99
CA LYS A 63 -11.32 6.16 6.49
C LYS A 63 -11.23 7.22 5.39
N LEU A 64 -10.75 6.84 4.21
CA LEU A 64 -10.63 7.71 3.04
C LEU A 64 -11.86 7.65 2.12
N ASN A 65 -12.92 6.94 2.52
CA ASN A 65 -14.15 6.70 1.77
C ASN A 65 -13.91 6.11 0.37
N VAL A 66 -12.99 5.15 0.25
CA VAL A 66 -12.68 4.46 -1.01
C VAL A 66 -13.35 3.09 -1.02
N SER A 67 -14.49 2.96 -1.70
CA SER A 67 -15.26 1.71 -1.79
C SER A 67 -14.83 0.78 -2.93
N LYS A 68 -14.21 1.31 -3.99
CA LYS A 68 -13.66 0.55 -5.13
C LYS A 68 -12.34 1.16 -5.57
N THR A 69 -11.34 0.31 -5.79
CA THR A 69 -10.00 0.73 -6.22
C THR A 69 -9.36 -0.34 -7.08
N ALA A 70 -8.43 0.05 -7.94
CA ALA A 70 -7.43 -0.88 -8.47
C ALA A 70 -6.29 -1.04 -7.46
N ILE A 71 -5.62 -2.20 -7.48
CA ILE A 71 -4.43 -2.48 -6.68
C ILE A 71 -3.29 -2.82 -7.63
N LEU A 72 -2.12 -2.21 -7.40
CA LEU A 72 -0.88 -2.53 -8.08
C LEU A 72 0.13 -2.96 -7.03
N GLY A 73 0.57 -4.21 -7.11
CA GLY A 73 1.54 -4.79 -6.20
C GLY A 73 2.85 -5.16 -6.88
N HIS A 74 3.98 -4.87 -6.24
CA HIS A 74 5.31 -5.29 -6.68
C HIS A 74 5.92 -6.32 -5.71
N SER A 75 6.36 -7.47 -6.22
CA SER A 75 7.02 -8.53 -5.42
C SER A 75 6.14 -8.97 -4.24
N MET A 76 6.60 -8.82 -2.98
CA MET A 76 5.79 -9.05 -1.78
C MET A 76 4.46 -8.27 -1.81
N GLY A 77 4.45 -7.07 -2.37
CA GLY A 77 3.22 -6.29 -2.55
C GLY A 77 2.24 -6.93 -3.54
N GLY A 78 2.73 -7.73 -4.49
CA GLY A 78 1.88 -8.55 -5.37
C GLY A 78 1.22 -9.71 -4.62
N MET A 79 1.97 -10.38 -3.72
CA MET A 79 1.40 -11.39 -2.83
C MET A 79 0.35 -10.80 -1.90
N LEU A 80 0.58 -9.60 -1.36
CA LEU A 80 -0.41 -8.88 -0.53
C LEU A 80 -1.67 -8.46 -1.31
N ALA A 81 -1.57 -8.30 -2.63
CA ALA A 81 -2.69 -7.86 -3.47
C ALA A 81 -3.68 -8.99 -3.84
N THR A 82 -3.37 -10.25 -3.50
CA THR A 82 -4.17 -11.45 -3.84
C THR A 82 -4.90 -11.97 -2.60
#